data_AF-A0A101P1G7-F1
#
_entry.id   AF-A0A101P1G7-F1
#
_cell.length_a   1.000
_cell.length_b   1.000
_cell.length_c   1.000
_cell.angle_alpha   90.00
_cell.angle_beta   90.00
_cell.angle_gamma   90.00
#
_symmetry.space_group_name_H-M   'P 1'
#
loop_
_entity.id
_entity.type
_entity.pdbx_description
1 polymer ?
#
loop_
_entity_poly.entity_id
_entity_poly.type
_entity_poly.pdbx_seq_one_letter_code
_entity_poly.pdbx_strand_id
1 'polypeptide(L)'
;MHRYKIWNGPMPTTAAQQKVTTGTAIKSMLQVATPSARQIQLISWGFTLDAVPASAGQVELIQTDVAATVTAHVASGVQPLDPNAPASLMTLSTSGTGYTATAEGTVTATRTFDAQLIPPTAGALDLNYVYQWMPDERPIIAVSRFLRVRATFGAAVNMSTWIVWDE
;
A
#
# COMPACT_ATOMS: atom_id res chain seq x y z
N MET A 1 -10.35 -2.02 19.25
CA MET A 1 -9.70 -2.35 17.97
C MET A 1 -10.42 -1.54 16.91
N HIS A 2 -9.74 -0.59 16.31
CA HIS A 2 -10.29 0.37 15.36
C HIS A 2 -9.76 0.05 13.96
N ARG A 3 -10.63 0.17 12.96
CA ARG A 3 -10.29 -0.16 11.58
C ARG A 3 -9.99 1.09 10.79
N TYR A 4 -8.92 1.05 10.03
CA TYR A 4 -8.46 2.16 9.21
C TYR A 4 -8.27 1.74 7.76
N LYS A 5 -8.42 2.70 6.85
CA LYS A 5 -8.12 2.55 5.43
C LYS A 5 -7.22 3.69 4.97
N ILE A 6 -6.25 3.37 4.14
CA ILE A 6 -5.37 4.35 3.50
C ILE A 6 -5.24 4.05 2.02
N TRP A 7 -5.06 5.09 1.22
CA TRP A 7 -4.85 5.04 -0.23
C TRP A 7 -3.48 5.60 -0.59
N ASN A 8 -2.90 5.22 -1.73
CA ASN A 8 -1.66 5.83 -2.24
C ASN A 8 -1.84 7.23 -2.83
N GLY A 9 -2.44 8.14 -2.09
CA GLY A 9 -2.65 9.52 -2.52
C GLY A 9 -3.34 10.33 -1.44
N PRO A 10 -3.44 11.66 -1.61
CA PRO A 10 -4.19 12.51 -0.69
C PRO A 10 -5.66 12.06 -0.59
N MET A 11 -6.29 12.32 0.55
CA MET A 11 -7.72 12.14 0.72
C MET A 11 -8.46 12.94 -0.36
N PRO A 12 -9.44 12.36 -1.06
CA PRO A 12 -10.17 13.08 -2.08
C PRO A 12 -11.07 14.10 -1.41
N THR A 13 -11.07 15.32 -1.92
CA THR A 13 -11.95 16.40 -1.49
C THR A 13 -12.79 16.85 -2.68
N THR A 14 -12.47 18.00 -3.28
CA THR A 14 -13.07 18.45 -4.54
C THR A 14 -12.46 17.71 -5.74
N ALA A 15 -11.20 17.28 -5.63
CA ALA A 15 -10.51 16.51 -6.66
C ALA A 15 -10.72 14.99 -6.46
N ALA A 16 -10.73 14.25 -7.57
CA ALA A 16 -10.74 12.79 -7.54
C ALA A 16 -9.48 12.22 -6.87
N GLN A 17 -9.58 10.98 -6.39
CA GLN A 17 -8.45 10.26 -5.82
C GLN A 17 -7.28 10.21 -6.80
N GLN A 18 -6.11 10.68 -6.37
CA GLN A 18 -4.91 10.64 -7.20
C GLN A 18 -4.44 9.20 -7.43
N LYS A 19 -3.92 8.95 -8.63
CA LYS A 19 -3.25 7.70 -8.99
C LYS A 19 -1.75 7.95 -9.06
N VAL A 20 -0.95 6.95 -8.69
CA VAL A 20 0.51 7.03 -8.75
C VAL A 20 1.00 6.27 -9.97
N THR A 21 1.87 6.89 -10.75
CA THR A 21 2.52 6.25 -11.89
C THR A 21 3.50 5.19 -11.42
N THR A 22 3.36 3.96 -11.92
CA THR A 22 4.30 2.85 -11.71
C THR A 22 5.63 3.11 -12.47
N GLY A 23 6.57 2.17 -12.44
CA GLY A 23 7.85 2.31 -13.11
C GLY A 23 8.50 0.98 -13.47
N THR A 24 9.55 1.09 -14.27
CA THR A 24 10.40 -0.04 -14.70
C THR A 24 11.35 -0.52 -13.60
N ALA A 25 11.67 0.35 -12.64
CA ALA A 25 12.25 -0.04 -11.36
C ALA A 25 11.15 -0.29 -10.34
N ILE A 26 11.45 -1.09 -9.31
CA ILE A 26 10.56 -1.30 -8.17
C ILE A 26 10.24 0.06 -7.53
N LYS A 27 8.95 0.38 -7.44
CA LYS A 27 8.44 1.55 -6.74
C LYS A 27 7.61 1.15 -5.53
N SER A 28 7.85 1.80 -4.40
CA SER A 28 6.94 1.73 -3.26
C SER A 28 5.72 2.58 -3.57
N MET A 29 4.55 1.96 -3.70
CA MET A 29 3.32 2.65 -4.07
C MET A 29 2.61 3.18 -2.83
N LEU A 30 2.63 2.38 -1.76
CA LEU A 30 2.10 2.73 -0.45
C LEU A 30 2.99 2.11 0.64
N GLN A 31 3.28 2.87 1.69
CA GLN A 31 4.01 2.42 2.86
C GLN A 31 3.23 2.80 4.11
N VAL A 32 3.08 1.85 5.04
CA VAL A 32 2.47 2.04 6.36
C VAL A 32 3.51 1.66 7.41
N ALA A 33 3.89 2.61 8.24
CA ALA A 33 4.85 2.42 9.32
C ALA A 33 4.13 2.08 10.61
N THR A 34 4.34 0.86 11.11
CA THR A 34 3.73 0.44 12.37
C THR A 34 4.32 1.23 13.55
N PRO A 35 3.49 1.62 14.54
CA PRO A 35 3.94 2.30 15.74
C PRO A 35 4.96 1.45 16.49
N SER A 36 5.83 2.10 17.25
CA SER A 36 6.80 1.41 18.11
C SER A 36 6.14 0.65 19.27
N ALA A 37 4.91 1.01 19.64
CA ALA A 37 4.19 0.44 20.76
C ALA A 37 3.08 -0.54 20.36
N ARG A 38 2.75 -0.66 19.06
CA ARG A 38 1.59 -1.45 18.62
C ARG A 38 1.77 -2.12 17.26
N GLN A 39 1.42 -3.39 17.21
CA GLN A 39 1.32 -4.17 15.97
C GLN A 39 -0.01 -3.89 15.26
N ILE A 40 -0.03 -4.00 13.93
CA ILE A 40 -1.28 -3.91 13.16
C ILE A 40 -1.66 -5.28 12.62
N GLN A 41 -2.96 -5.54 12.55
CA GLN A 41 -3.50 -6.73 11.93
C GLN A 41 -4.06 -6.37 10.56
N LEU A 42 -3.51 -6.99 9.52
CA LEU A 42 -3.92 -6.71 8.15
C LEU A 42 -5.24 -7.40 7.82
N ILE A 43 -6.19 -6.67 7.23
CA ILE A 43 -7.56 -7.15 6.95
C ILE A 43 -7.80 -7.38 5.48
N SER A 44 -7.42 -6.41 4.66
CA SER A 44 -7.53 -6.50 3.21
C SER A 44 -6.61 -5.50 2.53
N TRP A 45 -6.31 -5.77 1.27
CA TRP A 45 -5.57 -4.87 0.42
C TRP A 45 -6.08 -4.99 -1.01
N GLY A 46 -5.72 -4.01 -1.83
CA GLY A 46 -6.04 -4.08 -3.24
C GLY A 46 -5.42 -2.96 -4.03
N PHE A 47 -5.58 -3.08 -5.35
CA PHE A 47 -5.12 -2.09 -6.29
C PHE A 47 -6.00 -2.05 -7.53
N THR A 48 -5.88 -0.97 -8.28
CA THR A 48 -6.58 -0.77 -9.55
C THR A 48 -5.67 -0.01 -10.51
N LEU A 49 -5.53 -0.52 -11.73
CA LEU A 49 -4.82 0.12 -12.84
C LEU A 49 -5.79 0.94 -13.68
N ASP A 50 -5.34 2.07 -14.20
CA ASP A 50 -6.18 2.94 -15.04
C ASP A 50 -6.20 2.58 -16.52
N ALA A 51 -5.29 1.71 -16.93
CA ALA A 51 -5.21 1.17 -18.28
C ALA A 51 -4.59 -0.23 -18.25
N VAL A 52 -4.76 -0.97 -19.35
CA VAL A 52 -4.04 -2.22 -19.57
C VAL A 52 -2.56 -1.88 -19.77
N PRO A 53 -1.64 -2.46 -18.99
CA PRO A 53 -0.22 -2.19 -19.16
C PRO A 53 0.28 -2.83 -20.47
N ALA A 54 1.14 -2.11 -21.21
CA ALA A 54 1.70 -2.60 -22.47
C ALA A 54 2.69 -3.78 -22.32
N SER A 55 3.10 -4.07 -21.07
CA SER A 55 4.03 -5.13 -20.71
C SER A 55 3.60 -5.74 -19.38
N ALA A 56 3.99 -6.99 -19.13
CA ALA A 56 3.72 -7.61 -17.85
C ALA A 56 4.29 -6.79 -16.68
N GLY A 57 3.66 -6.91 -15.52
CA GLY A 57 4.15 -6.34 -14.28
C GLY A 57 3.81 -7.20 -13.07
N GLN A 58 4.32 -6.78 -11.93
CA GLN A 58 4.11 -7.46 -10.65
C GLN A 58 3.77 -6.42 -9.59
N VAL A 59 2.76 -6.71 -8.79
CA VAL A 59 2.39 -5.95 -7.61
C VAL A 59 2.53 -6.86 -6.40
N GLU A 60 3.27 -6.42 -5.38
CA GLU A 60 3.60 -7.23 -4.20
C GLU A 60 3.18 -6.50 -2.93
N LEU A 61 2.67 -7.26 -1.97
CA LEU A 61 2.45 -6.82 -0.61
C LEU A 61 3.47 -7.50 0.31
N ILE A 62 4.31 -6.68 0.94
CA ILE A 62 5.41 -7.17 1.76
C ILE A 62 5.55 -6.37 3.05
N GLN A 63 6.16 -7.00 4.06
CA GLN A 63 6.75 -6.32 5.21
C GLN A 63 8.25 -6.13 4.97
N THR A 64 8.78 -4.99 5.40
CA THR A 64 10.20 -4.63 5.35
C THR A 64 10.70 -4.09 6.70
N ASP A 65 12.01 -4.15 6.90
CA ASP A 65 12.72 -3.61 8.07
C ASP A 65 13.29 -2.19 7.86
N VAL A 66 13.41 -1.74 6.62
CA VAL A 66 13.92 -0.42 6.24
C VAL A 66 12.86 0.37 5.48
N ALA A 67 12.65 1.63 5.86
CA ALA A 67 11.72 2.54 5.20
C ALA A 67 12.23 3.00 3.83
N ALA A 68 11.30 3.15 2.89
CA ALA A 68 11.52 3.95 1.69
C ALA A 68 11.32 5.44 1.99
N THR A 69 11.96 6.31 1.21
CA THR A 69 11.70 7.75 1.26
C THR A 69 10.44 8.07 0.45
N VAL A 70 9.32 8.24 1.15
CA VAL A 70 7.99 8.43 0.56
C VAL A 70 7.55 9.89 0.64
N THR A 71 6.57 10.25 -0.19
CA THR A 71 5.74 11.43 0.08
C THR A 71 4.90 11.14 1.33
N ALA A 72 5.15 11.88 2.40
CA ALA A 72 4.47 11.69 3.68
C ALA A 72 2.95 11.85 3.51
N HIS A 73 2.19 10.96 4.16
CA HIS A 73 0.76 11.17 4.29
C HIS A 73 0.44 12.32 5.27
N VAL A 74 -0.73 12.92 5.08
CA VAL A 74 -1.35 13.79 6.08
C VAL A 74 -2.37 12.98 6.90
N ALA A 75 -2.70 13.44 8.11
CA ALA A 75 -3.59 12.73 9.02
C ALA A 75 -4.96 12.40 8.40
N SER A 76 -5.53 13.32 7.62
CA SER A 76 -6.77 13.09 6.89
C SER A 76 -6.65 12.03 5.79
N GLY A 77 -5.45 11.60 5.38
CA GLY A 77 -5.28 10.49 4.45
C GLY A 77 -5.58 9.13 5.07
N VAL A 78 -5.50 9.02 6.41
CA VAL A 78 -5.78 7.79 7.16
C VAL A 78 -7.21 7.83 7.65
N GLN A 79 -8.08 7.06 7.00
CA GLN A 79 -9.52 7.12 7.21
C GLN A 79 -9.96 6.07 8.23
N PRO A 80 -10.48 6.45 9.41
CA PRO A 80 -11.18 5.50 10.27
C PRO A 80 -12.45 5.02 9.58
N LEU A 81 -12.73 3.71 9.62
CA LEU A 81 -13.97 3.15 9.07
C LEU A 81 -15.15 3.25 10.03
N ASP A 82 -14.88 3.51 11.31
CA ASP A 82 -15.88 3.91 12.30
C ASP A 82 -15.78 5.44 12.50
N PRO A 83 -16.85 6.22 12.27
CA PRO A 83 -16.84 7.67 12.41
C PRO A 83 -16.34 8.20 13.76
N ASN A 84 -16.47 7.43 14.84
CA ASN A 84 -16.07 7.83 16.18
C ASN A 84 -14.72 7.23 16.61
N ALA A 85 -14.03 6.49 15.74
CA ALA A 85 -12.73 5.94 16.07
C ALA A 85 -11.68 7.05 16.25
N PRO A 86 -10.75 6.88 17.20
CA PRO A 86 -9.64 7.80 17.36
C PRO A 86 -8.73 7.80 16.13
N ALA A 87 -7.89 8.81 15.99
CA ALA A 87 -6.85 8.82 14.98
C ALA A 87 -5.90 7.61 15.17
N SER A 88 -5.44 7.05 14.05
CA SER A 88 -4.43 5.98 14.05
C SER A 88 -3.11 6.47 14.65
N LEU A 89 -2.36 5.57 15.30
CA LEU A 89 -1.05 5.90 15.88
C LEU A 89 0.10 5.71 14.87
N MET A 90 -0.20 5.37 13.61
CA MET A 90 0.82 5.25 12.55
C MET A 90 1.67 6.52 12.49
N THR A 91 2.97 6.36 12.28
CA THR A 91 3.86 7.51 12.14
C THR A 91 3.76 8.09 10.73
N LEU A 92 3.42 9.36 10.61
CA LEU A 92 3.36 10.09 9.34
C LEU A 92 4.66 10.89 9.15
N SER A 93 5.50 10.47 8.23
CA SER A 93 6.73 11.18 7.87
C SER A 93 7.26 10.66 6.53
N THR A 94 8.28 11.32 5.97
CA THR A 94 8.93 10.88 4.73
C THR A 94 9.66 9.55 4.87
N SER A 95 9.94 9.11 6.10
CA SER A 95 10.49 7.79 6.43
C SER A 95 9.48 6.88 7.14
N GLY A 96 8.20 7.26 7.15
CA GLY A 96 7.13 6.60 7.88
C GLY A 96 6.03 6.15 6.91
N THR A 97 4.79 6.53 7.23
CA THR A 97 3.63 6.26 6.38
C THR A 97 3.49 7.31 5.29
N GLY A 98 3.33 6.84 4.06
CA GLY A 98 3.31 7.69 2.88
C GLY A 98 3.13 6.88 1.60
N TYR A 99 3.21 7.57 0.47
CA TYR A 99 3.05 6.98 -0.85
C TYR A 99 4.13 7.47 -1.80
N THR A 100 4.32 6.73 -2.88
CA THR A 100 5.33 6.96 -3.94
C THR A 100 6.77 7.08 -3.45
N ALA A 101 7.59 6.07 -3.76
CA ALA A 101 9.04 6.15 -3.68
C ALA A 101 9.68 5.36 -4.83
N THR A 102 10.73 5.93 -5.44
CA THR A 102 11.54 5.24 -6.47
C THR A 102 12.79 4.59 -5.85
N ALA A 103 13.16 4.97 -4.63
CA ALA A 103 14.27 4.39 -3.88
C ALA A 103 13.75 3.76 -2.59
N GLU A 104 13.89 2.44 -2.47
CA GLU A 104 13.33 1.66 -1.36
C GLU A 104 14.25 1.56 -0.13
N GLY A 105 15.47 2.10 -0.23
CA GLY A 105 16.55 1.81 0.72
C GLY A 105 17.12 0.41 0.55
N THR A 106 18.09 0.05 1.39
CA THR A 106 18.67 -1.30 1.42
C THR A 106 17.92 -2.14 2.45
N VAL A 107 16.88 -2.83 2.01
CA VAL A 107 16.07 -3.73 2.85
C VAL A 107 16.89 -4.99 3.15
N THR A 108 17.03 -5.35 4.43
CA THR A 108 17.83 -6.51 4.84
C THR A 108 16.97 -7.72 5.21
N ALA A 109 15.69 -7.50 5.55
CA ALA A 109 14.74 -8.55 5.84
C ALA A 109 13.35 -8.23 5.27
N THR A 110 12.75 -9.21 4.59
CA THR A 110 11.39 -9.12 4.05
C THR A 110 10.52 -10.30 4.48
N ARG A 111 9.21 -10.06 4.55
CA ARG A 111 8.19 -11.12 4.58
C ARG A 111 7.13 -10.79 3.55
N THR A 112 6.99 -11.66 2.55
CA THR A 112 5.97 -11.50 1.51
C THR A 112 4.65 -12.09 1.99
N PHE A 113 3.56 -11.33 1.81
CA PHE A 113 2.21 -11.79 2.13
C PHE A 113 1.45 -12.19 0.87
N ASP A 114 1.62 -11.44 -0.20
CA ASP A 114 0.89 -11.64 -1.44
C ASP A 114 1.65 -11.02 -2.62
N ALA A 115 1.47 -11.59 -3.81
CA ALA A 115 2.09 -11.12 -5.04
C ALA A 115 1.19 -11.47 -6.24
N GLN A 116 0.83 -10.44 -7.02
CA GLN A 116 -0.03 -10.58 -8.18
C GLN A 116 0.74 -10.21 -9.46
N LEU A 117 0.76 -11.13 -10.42
CA LEU A 117 1.29 -10.89 -11.76
C LEU A 117 0.19 -10.33 -12.66
N ILE A 118 0.51 -9.25 -13.37
CA ILE A 118 -0.40 -8.58 -14.30
C ILE A 118 0.06 -8.86 -15.73
N PRO A 119 -0.73 -9.57 -16.55
CA PRO A 119 -0.39 -9.84 -17.94
C PRO A 119 -0.64 -8.60 -18.84
N PRO A 120 0.07 -8.49 -19.99
CA PRO A 120 -0.03 -7.35 -20.91
C PRO A 120 -1.23 -7.38 -21.88
N THR A 121 -2.22 -8.25 -21.69
CA THR A 121 -3.16 -8.61 -22.77
C THR A 121 -4.39 -7.71 -22.84
N ALA A 122 -4.77 -7.31 -24.06
CA ALA A 122 -6.12 -6.81 -24.38
C ALA A 122 -7.14 -7.93 -24.08
N GLY A 123 -7.80 -7.86 -22.91
CA GLY A 123 -8.66 -8.92 -22.38
C GLY A 123 -8.36 -9.31 -20.93
N ALA A 124 -7.34 -8.73 -20.29
CA ALA A 124 -7.15 -8.84 -18.84
C ALA A 124 -8.34 -8.18 -18.11
N LEU A 125 -9.28 -9.00 -17.63
CA LEU A 125 -10.45 -8.54 -16.87
C LEU A 125 -10.06 -7.99 -15.49
N ASP A 126 -8.87 -8.33 -14.99
CA ASP A 126 -8.46 -8.04 -13.62
C ASP A 126 -7.49 -6.85 -13.57
N LEU A 127 -7.92 -5.70 -14.11
CA LEU A 127 -7.29 -4.40 -13.80
C LEU A 127 -7.52 -3.98 -12.35
N ASN A 128 -8.39 -4.70 -11.63
CA ASN A 128 -8.67 -4.54 -10.23
C ASN A 128 -8.32 -5.84 -9.50
N TYR A 129 -7.60 -5.71 -8.39
CA TYR A 129 -7.32 -6.80 -7.49
C TYR A 129 -7.76 -6.42 -6.08
N VAL A 130 -8.50 -7.32 -5.44
CA VAL A 130 -8.92 -7.18 -4.05
C VAL A 130 -8.72 -8.52 -3.36
N TYR A 131 -8.02 -8.49 -2.23
CA TYR A 131 -7.88 -9.65 -1.37
C TYR A 131 -8.22 -9.30 0.07
N GLN A 132 -9.04 -10.14 0.69
CA GLN A 132 -9.42 -10.04 2.08
C GLN A 132 -9.10 -11.36 2.77
N TRP A 133 -8.30 -11.29 3.83
CA TRP A 133 -7.99 -12.47 4.64
C TRP A 133 -9.21 -12.92 5.43
N MET A 134 -9.37 -14.24 5.54
CA MET A 134 -10.26 -14.82 6.55
C MET A 134 -9.78 -14.41 7.95
N PRO A 135 -10.68 -14.22 8.93
CA PRO A 135 -10.31 -13.74 10.26
C PRO A 135 -9.14 -14.48 10.92
N ASP A 136 -9.03 -15.79 10.71
CA ASP A 136 -8.03 -16.65 11.35
C ASP A 136 -6.66 -16.63 10.66
N GLU A 137 -6.57 -16.10 9.45
CA GLU A 137 -5.34 -16.10 8.63
C GLU A 137 -4.73 -14.71 8.46
N ARG A 138 -5.29 -13.70 9.13
CA ARG A 138 -4.88 -12.30 9.03
C ARG A 138 -3.42 -12.10 9.44
N PRO A 139 -2.55 -11.61 8.54
CA PRO A 139 -1.17 -11.34 8.88
C PRO A 139 -1.05 -10.24 9.94
N ILE A 140 -0.19 -10.48 10.94
CA ILE A 140 0.17 -9.48 11.95
C ILE A 140 1.50 -8.86 11.58
N ILE A 141 1.54 -7.54 11.45
CA ILE A 141 2.76 -6.78 11.18
C ILE A 141 3.35 -6.32 12.51
N ALA A 142 4.60 -6.70 12.76
CA ALA A 142 5.29 -6.38 14.01
C ALA A 142 5.48 -4.86 14.19
N VAL A 143 5.73 -4.45 15.44
CA VAL A 143 6.08 -3.06 15.78
C VAL A 143 7.34 -2.59 15.05
N SER A 144 7.43 -1.30 14.75
CA SER A 144 8.59 -0.69 14.09
C SER A 144 9.01 -1.42 12.80
N ARG A 145 8.01 -1.79 11.99
CA ARG A 145 8.17 -2.37 10.65
C ARG A 145 7.34 -1.59 9.65
N PHE A 146 7.63 -1.83 8.38
CA PHE A 146 6.96 -1.13 7.29
C PHE A 146 6.20 -2.14 6.44
N LEU A 147 4.87 -2.04 6.44
CA LEU A 147 4.04 -2.72 5.45
C LEU A 147 4.08 -1.91 4.17
N ARG A 148 4.29 -2.57 3.02
CA ARG A 148 4.50 -1.89 1.76
C ARG A 148 3.80 -2.61 0.61
N VAL A 149 3.12 -1.84 -0.23
CA VAL A 149 2.70 -2.27 -1.57
C VAL A 149 3.72 -1.75 -2.56
N ARG A 150 4.28 -2.64 -3.37
CA ARG A 150 5.28 -2.32 -4.39
C ARG A 150 4.79 -2.72 -5.76
N ALA A 151 5.25 -1.99 -6.78
CA ALA A 151 4.94 -2.31 -8.16
C ALA A 151 6.17 -2.17 -9.06
N THR A 152 6.27 -3.10 -10.02
CA THR A 152 7.26 -3.06 -11.10
C THR A 152 6.57 -3.46 -12.40
N PHE A 153 6.67 -2.63 -13.43
CA PHE A 153 6.08 -2.88 -14.74
C PHE A 153 7.09 -2.57 -15.84
N GLY A 154 7.11 -3.35 -16.93
CA GLY A 154 7.97 -3.03 -18.08
C GLY A 154 7.65 -1.72 -18.80
N ALA A 155 6.45 -1.16 -18.57
CA ALA A 155 5.96 0.11 -19.09
C ALA A 155 5.04 0.75 -18.04
N ALA A 156 5.18 2.05 -17.82
CA ALA A 156 4.45 2.76 -16.78
C ALA A 156 2.93 2.80 -17.06
N VAL A 157 2.15 2.51 -16.02
CA VAL A 157 0.69 2.65 -15.92
C VAL A 157 0.37 3.34 -14.58
N ASN A 158 -0.74 4.07 -14.46
CA ASN A 158 -1.10 4.63 -13.16
C ASN A 158 -1.91 3.62 -12.35
N MET A 159 -1.64 3.61 -11.05
CA MET A 159 -2.25 2.68 -10.12
C MET A 159 -2.76 3.41 -8.88
N SER A 160 -3.96 3.05 -8.44
CA SER A 160 -4.46 3.31 -7.09
C SER A 160 -4.28 2.05 -6.25
N THR A 161 -3.77 2.17 -5.03
CA THR A 161 -3.60 1.07 -4.08
C THR A 161 -4.19 1.45 -2.75
N TRP A 162 -4.66 0.47 -2.00
CA TRP A 162 -5.21 0.70 -0.67
C TRP A 162 -4.92 -0.48 0.27
N ILE A 163 -4.90 -0.16 1.56
CA ILE A 163 -4.72 -1.13 2.64
C ILE A 163 -5.76 -0.85 3.72
N VAL A 164 -6.34 -1.91 4.27
CA VAL A 164 -7.22 -1.88 5.46
C VAL A 164 -6.59 -2.71 6.56
N TRP A 165 -6.46 -2.13 7.74
CA TRP A 165 -5.90 -2.79 8.91
C TRP A 165 -6.70 -2.45 10.17
N ASP A 166 -6.52 -3.28 11.18
CA ASP A 166 -7.00 -3.06 12.53
C ASP A 166 -5.83 -2.71 13.45
N GLU A 167 -6.07 -1.74 14.34
CA GLU A 167 -5.13 -1.22 15.35
C GLU A 167 -5.80 -1.08 16.74
#